data_AF-L0HKP1-F1
#
_entry.id   AF-L0HKP1-F1
#
_cell.length_a   1.000
_cell.length_b   1.000
_cell.length_c   1.000
_cell.angle_alpha   90.00
_cell.angle_beta   90.00
_cell.angle_gamma   90.00
#
_symmetry.space_group_name_H-M   'P 1'
#
loop_
_entity.id
_entity.type
_entity.pdbx_description
1 polymer ?
#
loop_
_entity_poly.entity_id
_entity_poly.type
_entity_poly.pdbx_seq_one_letter_code
_entity_poly.pdbx_strand_id
1 'polypeptide(L)'
;MKKILGFLILVIALVAASGCTLPQSTAPVTTTVATEIPTAVPTVIETTVEATPVATTEPAVVETTPAATTAIPAATETTAEVTATKTAIVTAGMTPSTKVTVIHIANDSFTPSTLMVLPGTRITWVNSDNKVHSVKAVGAIAGKFNSMDITPTAQWGYDFGENEGTFEYADGYNLNVTGVIIVKKGESFYGMGTPTTYMTSNATW
;
A
#
# COMPACT_ATOMS: atom_id res chain seq x y z
N MET A 1 37.73 36.57 -29.29
CA MET A 1 37.53 35.80 -28.04
C MET A 1 37.41 36.66 -26.77
N LYS A 2 38.07 37.83 -26.66
CA LYS A 2 37.95 38.73 -25.48
C LYS A 2 36.58 39.40 -25.26
N LYS A 3 35.81 39.64 -26.33
CA LYS A 3 34.48 40.29 -26.23
C LYS A 3 33.36 39.35 -25.75
N ILE A 4 33.53 38.04 -25.93
CA ILE A 4 32.53 37.02 -25.54
C ILE A 4 32.66 36.70 -24.04
N LEU A 5 33.89 36.70 -23.50
CA LEU A 5 34.14 36.49 -22.08
C LEU A 5 33.64 37.65 -21.20
N GLY A 6 33.74 38.89 -21.69
CA GLY A 6 33.19 40.06 -20.99
C GLY A 6 31.66 40.07 -20.95
N PHE A 7 31.00 39.59 -21.99
CA PHE A 7 29.54 39.47 -22.03
C PHE A 7 29.03 38.36 -21.10
N LEU A 8 29.74 37.24 -21.01
CA LEU A 8 29.40 36.13 -20.09
C LEU A 8 29.55 36.53 -18.61
N ILE A 9 30.57 37.33 -18.25
CA ILE A 9 30.74 37.83 -16.88
C ILE A 9 29.67 38.89 -16.53
N LEU A 10 29.27 39.73 -17.49
CA LEU A 10 28.21 40.73 -17.29
C LEU A 10 26.82 40.08 -17.09
N VAL A 11 26.54 38.97 -17.80
CA VAL A 11 25.28 38.23 -17.66
C VAL A 11 25.21 37.47 -16.33
N ILE A 12 26.32 36.90 -15.85
CA ILE A 12 26.36 36.22 -14.54
C ILE A 12 26.21 37.24 -13.39
N ALA A 13 26.75 38.46 -13.53
CA ALA A 13 26.56 39.51 -12.52
C ALA A 13 25.11 40.05 -12.46
N LEU A 14 24.35 39.98 -13.55
CA LEU A 14 22.93 40.41 -13.55
C LEU A 14 21.98 39.42 -12.85
N VAL A 15 22.36 38.14 -12.75
CA VAL A 15 21.51 37.10 -12.12
C VAL A 15 21.54 37.16 -10.58
N ALA A 16 22.53 37.83 -9.97
CA ALA A 16 22.62 37.97 -8.51
C ALA A 16 21.75 39.10 -7.92
N ALA A 17 21.09 39.92 -8.74
CA ALA A 17 20.25 41.03 -8.28
C ALA A 17 18.74 40.75 -8.30
N SER A 18 18.32 39.54 -8.71
CA SER A 18 16.90 39.15 -8.77
C SER A 18 16.49 38.24 -7.60
N GLY A 19 16.93 38.57 -6.39
CA GLY A 19 16.30 38.05 -5.18
C GLY A 19 14.93 38.69 -5.05
N CYS A 20 13.88 37.98 -5.47
CA CYS A 20 12.51 38.35 -5.16
C CYS A 20 12.34 38.34 -3.63
N THR A 21 12.27 39.53 -3.05
CA THR A 21 11.69 39.76 -1.74
C THR A 21 10.25 39.26 -1.77
N LEU A 22 9.99 38.15 -1.06
CA LEU A 22 8.62 37.71 -0.79
C LEU A 22 7.89 38.86 -0.08
N PRO A 23 6.67 39.25 -0.51
CA PRO A 23 5.85 40.13 0.31
C PRO A 23 5.56 39.40 1.62
N GLN A 24 6.08 39.97 2.71
CA GLN A 24 5.74 39.60 4.07
C GLN A 24 4.21 39.63 4.19
N SER A 25 3.61 38.46 4.35
CA SER A 25 2.18 38.34 4.61
C SER A 25 1.86 39.06 5.92
N THR A 26 1.31 40.27 5.81
CA THR A 26 0.67 40.97 6.91
C THR A 26 -0.65 40.27 7.19
N ALA A 27 -0.60 39.15 7.92
CA ALA A 27 -1.77 38.66 8.62
C ALA A 27 -2.19 39.72 9.65
N PRO A 28 -3.49 40.05 9.79
CA PRO A 28 -3.93 40.94 10.85
C PRO A 28 -3.60 40.31 12.20
N VAL A 29 -2.81 41.02 12.99
CA VAL A 29 -2.64 40.74 14.42
C VAL A 29 -4.02 40.86 15.05
N THR A 30 -4.66 39.72 15.26
CA THR A 30 -5.80 39.63 16.15
C THR A 30 -5.22 39.66 17.56
N THR A 31 -5.34 40.81 18.21
CA THR A 31 -5.11 40.97 19.64
C THR A 31 -6.15 40.13 20.38
N THR A 32 -5.83 38.87 20.63
CA THR A 32 -6.55 38.07 21.62
C THR A 32 -6.00 38.47 22.98
N VAL A 33 -6.80 39.22 23.73
CA VAL A 33 -6.58 39.45 25.16
C VAL A 33 -6.56 38.09 25.85
N ALA A 34 -5.38 37.65 26.27
CA ALA A 34 -5.24 36.49 27.13
C ALA A 34 -5.72 36.90 28.53
N THR A 35 -6.95 36.52 28.87
CA THR A 35 -7.39 36.45 30.26
C THR A 35 -6.55 35.39 30.95
N GLU A 36 -5.72 35.80 31.91
CA GLU A 36 -5.00 34.91 32.81
C GLU A 36 -6.01 34.07 33.60
N ILE A 37 -6.07 32.77 33.31
CA ILE A 37 -6.73 31.79 34.18
C ILE A 37 -5.68 31.37 35.23
N PRO A 38 -5.99 31.45 36.54
CA PRO A 38 -5.03 31.12 37.58
C PRO A 38 -4.60 29.65 37.51
N THR A 39 -3.29 29.46 37.64
CA THR A 39 -2.56 28.22 37.88
C THR A 39 -3.26 27.38 38.97
N ALA A 40 -4.03 26.38 38.57
CA ALA A 40 -4.40 25.29 39.44
C ALA A 40 -3.24 24.29 39.47
N VAL A 41 -2.56 24.26 40.61
CA VAL A 41 -1.53 23.28 40.97
C VAL A 41 -2.10 21.86 40.79
N PRO A 42 -1.46 20.97 40.01
CA PRO A 42 -1.86 19.57 40.04
C PRO A 42 -1.41 18.96 41.36
N THR A 43 -2.37 18.64 42.22
CA THR A 43 -2.19 17.76 43.37
C THR A 43 -1.75 16.39 42.86
N VAL A 44 -0.48 16.06 43.09
CA VAL A 44 0.08 14.73 42.89
C VAL A 44 -0.51 13.81 43.95
N ILE A 45 -1.46 12.97 43.56
CA ILE A 45 -1.89 11.83 44.35
C ILE A 45 -0.89 10.70 44.13
N GLU A 46 0.04 10.56 45.08
CA GLU A 46 0.97 9.45 45.17
C GLU A 46 0.17 8.15 45.35
N THR A 47 0.14 7.34 44.29
CA THR A 47 -0.37 5.97 44.35
C THR A 47 0.79 5.06 44.71
N THR A 48 0.94 4.78 46.00
CA THR A 48 1.85 3.77 46.53
C THR A 48 1.28 2.39 46.21
N VAL A 49 1.83 1.73 45.19
CA VAL A 49 1.63 0.29 44.98
C VAL A 49 2.75 -0.46 45.68
N GLU A 50 2.36 -1.13 46.77
CA GLU A 50 3.18 -2.02 47.57
C GLU A 50 3.67 -3.20 46.73
N ALA A 51 5.00 -3.33 46.62
CA ALA A 51 5.64 -4.44 45.94
C ALA A 51 5.59 -5.70 46.81
N THR A 52 4.83 -6.71 46.38
CA THR A 52 4.94 -8.06 46.93
C THR A 52 6.01 -8.84 46.14
N PRO A 53 7.12 -9.29 46.76
CA PRO A 53 8.10 -10.14 46.09
C PRO A 53 7.59 -11.59 46.06
N VAL A 54 7.34 -12.14 44.88
CA VAL A 54 7.14 -13.59 44.72
C VAL A 54 8.47 -14.24 44.37
N ALA A 55 8.86 -15.18 45.22
CA ALA A 55 10.13 -15.86 45.22
C ALA A 55 10.32 -16.85 44.06
N THR A 56 11.55 -16.85 43.57
CA THR A 56 12.37 -17.91 42.99
C THR A 56 11.90 -19.36 43.21
N THR A 57 11.84 -20.13 42.11
CA THR A 57 12.31 -21.53 42.05
C THR A 57 12.86 -21.88 40.66
N GLU A 58 14.18 -21.76 40.52
CA GLU A 58 15.07 -22.60 39.69
C GLU A 58 15.71 -23.62 40.67
N PRO A 59 16.17 -24.86 40.34
CA PRO A 59 16.39 -25.54 39.04
C PRO A 59 15.80 -26.97 38.97
N ALA A 60 15.87 -27.63 37.80
CA ALA A 60 16.27 -29.05 37.69
C ALA A 60 16.46 -29.46 36.22
N VAL A 61 17.73 -29.50 35.80
CA VAL A 61 18.18 -30.30 34.67
C VAL A 61 18.06 -31.77 35.07
N VAL A 62 17.36 -32.58 34.27
CA VAL A 62 17.48 -34.04 34.32
C VAL A 62 17.81 -34.51 32.91
N GLU A 63 19.11 -34.73 32.68
CA GLU A 63 19.57 -35.65 31.66
C GLU A 63 19.23 -37.08 32.09
N THR A 64 18.54 -37.83 31.23
CA THR A 64 18.69 -39.28 31.15
C THR A 64 18.63 -39.74 29.70
N THR A 65 19.78 -40.19 29.21
CA THR A 65 20.01 -40.92 27.94
C THR A 65 19.61 -42.42 28.13
N PRO A 66 19.80 -43.30 27.12
CA PRO A 66 18.76 -43.99 26.35
C PRO A 66 18.53 -45.46 26.76
N ALA A 67 17.49 -46.12 26.22
CA ALA A 67 17.56 -47.46 25.59
C ALA A 67 16.19 -48.12 25.33
N ALA A 68 16.13 -48.74 24.14
CA ALA A 68 15.50 -50.02 23.81
C ALA A 68 13.96 -50.18 23.76
N THR A 69 13.50 -50.28 22.51
CA THR A 69 12.76 -51.43 21.94
C THR A 69 11.56 -51.99 22.72
N THR A 70 10.36 -51.83 22.15
CA THR A 70 9.44 -52.95 21.89
C THR A 70 8.51 -52.58 20.73
N ALA A 71 8.48 -53.44 19.72
CA ALA A 71 7.59 -53.36 18.58
C ALA A 71 6.11 -53.44 18.99
N ILE A 72 5.28 -52.57 18.40
CA ILE A 72 3.81 -52.68 18.47
C ILE A 72 3.31 -52.99 17.05
N PRO A 73 2.42 -53.99 16.89
CA PRO A 73 2.10 -54.60 15.61
C PRO A 73 1.33 -53.66 14.69
N ALA A 74 1.56 -53.87 13.39
CA ALA A 74 0.86 -53.25 12.28
C ALA A 74 -0.66 -53.39 12.43
N ALA A 75 -1.32 -52.29 12.75
CA ALA A 75 -2.74 -52.12 12.51
C ALA A 75 -2.92 -51.59 11.08
N THR A 76 -3.61 -52.37 10.26
CA THR A 76 -3.98 -52.06 8.89
C THR A 76 -4.94 -50.87 8.90
N GLU A 77 -4.42 -49.67 8.70
CA GLU A 77 -5.24 -48.49 8.45
C GLU A 77 -5.70 -48.50 6.99
N THR A 78 -6.98 -48.84 6.79
CA THR A 78 -7.68 -48.66 5.52
C THR A 78 -7.66 -47.17 5.16
N THR A 79 -6.74 -46.82 4.27
CA THR A 79 -6.67 -45.52 3.60
C THR A 79 -7.92 -45.36 2.73
N ALA A 80 -8.92 -44.64 3.23
CA ALA A 80 -9.97 -44.08 2.38
C ALA A 80 -9.38 -42.86 1.67
N GLU A 81 -8.98 -43.06 0.42
CA GLU A 81 -8.53 -42.00 -0.48
C GLU A 81 -9.70 -41.07 -0.79
N VAL A 82 -9.83 -39.99 0.01
CA VAL A 82 -10.74 -38.89 -0.31
C VAL A 82 -10.10 -38.11 -1.45
N THR A 83 -10.44 -38.48 -2.69
CA THR A 83 -10.18 -37.67 -3.87
C THR A 83 -10.89 -36.33 -3.71
N ALA A 84 -10.17 -35.34 -3.19
CA ALA A 84 -10.63 -33.96 -3.18
C ALA A 84 -10.69 -33.45 -4.62
N THR A 85 -11.86 -33.55 -5.25
CA THR A 85 -12.16 -32.81 -6.47
C THR A 85 -12.09 -31.32 -6.15
N LYS A 86 -10.98 -30.69 -6.55
CA LYS A 86 -10.78 -29.24 -6.56
C LYS A 86 -11.85 -28.62 -7.45
N THR A 87 -12.94 -28.15 -6.85
CA THR A 87 -13.93 -27.30 -7.51
C THR A 87 -13.21 -26.06 -8.02
N ALA A 88 -13.04 -25.97 -9.35
CA ALA A 88 -12.52 -24.78 -9.99
C ALA A 88 -13.52 -23.63 -9.79
N ILE A 89 -13.17 -22.70 -8.93
CA ILE A 89 -13.75 -21.36 -8.93
C ILE A 89 -13.55 -20.77 -10.33
N VAL A 90 -14.66 -20.52 -11.03
CA VAL A 90 -14.68 -19.80 -12.29
C VAL A 90 -14.24 -18.36 -12.04
N THR A 91 -12.95 -18.08 -12.16
CA THR A 91 -12.42 -16.72 -12.22
C THR A 91 -12.89 -16.10 -13.53
N ALA A 92 -13.81 -15.14 -13.44
CA ALA A 92 -14.15 -14.27 -14.57
C ALA A 92 -12.84 -13.75 -15.19
N GLY A 93 -12.62 -14.04 -16.46
CA GLY A 93 -11.36 -13.76 -17.15
C GLY A 93 -11.09 -12.25 -17.16
N MET A 94 -10.12 -11.82 -16.36
CA MET A 94 -9.59 -10.47 -16.45
C MET A 94 -8.57 -10.41 -17.57
N THR A 95 -8.88 -9.66 -18.61
CA THR A 95 -7.91 -9.27 -19.64
C THR A 95 -7.23 -7.97 -19.19
N PRO A 96 -5.89 -7.86 -19.29
CA PRO A 96 -5.19 -6.60 -19.04
C PRO A 96 -5.80 -5.46 -19.86
N SER A 97 -6.11 -4.32 -19.23
CA SER A 97 -6.59 -3.12 -19.92
C SER A 97 -5.65 -1.95 -19.67
N THR A 98 -5.00 -1.46 -20.71
CA THR A 98 -4.32 -0.15 -20.67
C THR A 98 -5.28 1.01 -20.95
N LYS A 99 -6.53 0.71 -21.37
CA LYS A 99 -7.57 1.72 -21.61
C LYS A 99 -8.29 2.16 -20.35
N VAL A 100 -8.36 1.29 -19.33
CA VAL A 100 -8.99 1.61 -18.04
C VAL A 100 -7.90 1.89 -17.02
N THR A 101 -7.63 3.16 -16.80
CA THR A 101 -6.65 3.66 -15.82
C THR A 101 -7.31 4.46 -14.69
N VAL A 102 -8.64 4.48 -14.66
CA VAL A 102 -9.43 5.23 -13.69
C VAL A 102 -10.29 4.28 -12.87
N ILE A 103 -10.28 4.47 -11.56
CA ILE A 103 -11.14 3.80 -10.59
C ILE A 103 -12.01 4.87 -9.93
N HIS A 104 -13.32 4.71 -9.99
CA HIS A 104 -14.25 5.60 -9.30
C HIS A 104 -14.49 5.12 -7.88
N ILE A 105 -14.49 6.06 -6.93
CA ILE A 105 -14.99 5.85 -5.57
C ILE A 105 -16.41 6.41 -5.54
N ALA A 106 -17.41 5.55 -5.38
CA ALA A 106 -18.82 5.94 -5.33
C ALA A 106 -19.64 4.87 -4.59
N ASN A 107 -20.64 5.31 -3.83
CA ASN A 107 -21.49 4.44 -3.01
C ASN A 107 -20.66 3.58 -2.04
N ASP A 108 -19.66 4.19 -1.40
CA ASP A 108 -18.71 3.50 -0.51
C ASP A 108 -18.04 2.28 -1.19
N SER A 109 -17.72 2.36 -2.49
CA SER A 109 -17.13 1.27 -3.26
C SER A 109 -16.12 1.73 -4.31
N PHE A 110 -15.16 0.86 -4.67
CA PHE A 110 -14.23 1.06 -5.77
C PHE A 110 -14.75 0.39 -7.04
N THR A 111 -14.84 1.14 -8.14
CA THR A 111 -15.29 0.61 -9.44
C THR A 111 -14.28 0.93 -10.55
N PRO A 112 -13.66 -0.08 -11.17
CA PRO A 112 -13.72 -1.50 -10.80
C PRO A 112 -13.00 -1.79 -9.46
N SER A 113 -13.46 -2.82 -8.73
CA SER A 113 -12.81 -3.27 -7.49
C SER A 113 -11.59 -4.14 -7.74
N THR A 114 -11.46 -4.70 -8.93
CA THR A 114 -10.25 -5.38 -9.38
C THR A 114 -9.88 -4.92 -10.78
N LEU A 115 -8.63 -4.54 -10.95
CA LEU A 115 -8.12 -4.06 -12.22
C LEU A 115 -6.79 -4.74 -12.54
N MET A 116 -6.72 -5.35 -13.73
CA MET A 116 -5.48 -5.90 -14.27
C MET A 116 -4.89 -4.92 -15.29
N VAL A 117 -3.63 -4.53 -15.10
CA VAL A 117 -2.92 -3.57 -15.95
C VAL A 117 -1.55 -4.08 -16.34
N LEU A 118 -0.99 -3.50 -17.39
CA LEU A 118 0.39 -3.75 -17.77
C LEU A 118 1.35 -3.04 -16.80
N PRO A 119 2.60 -3.53 -16.67
CA PRO A 119 3.66 -2.80 -16.00
C PRO A 119 3.80 -1.35 -16.49
N GLY A 120 4.12 -0.45 -15.56
CA GLY A 120 4.26 0.99 -15.82
C GLY A 120 2.94 1.76 -15.89
N THR A 121 1.78 1.10 -15.72
CA THR A 121 0.48 1.79 -15.78
C THR A 121 0.25 2.65 -14.53
N ARG A 122 -0.07 3.93 -14.75
CA ARG A 122 -0.56 4.84 -13.72
C ARG A 122 -2.06 4.65 -13.50
N ILE A 123 -2.49 4.44 -12.27
CA ILE A 123 -3.91 4.37 -11.89
C ILE A 123 -4.32 5.67 -11.21
N THR A 124 -5.51 6.17 -11.55
CA THR A 124 -6.13 7.34 -10.93
C THR A 124 -7.42 6.94 -10.24
N TRP A 125 -7.56 7.28 -8.97
CA TRP A 125 -8.81 7.18 -8.24
C TRP A 125 -9.51 8.53 -8.28
N VAL A 126 -10.79 8.54 -8.63
CA VAL A 126 -11.63 9.73 -8.64
C VAL A 126 -12.72 9.56 -7.61
N ASN A 127 -12.76 10.45 -6.62
CA ASN A 127 -13.85 10.44 -5.64
C ASN A 127 -15.10 11.08 -6.25
N SER A 128 -16.05 10.23 -6.64
CA SER A 128 -17.36 10.61 -7.18
C SER A 128 -18.46 10.53 -6.13
N ASP A 129 -18.11 10.22 -4.87
CA ASP A 129 -19.01 10.21 -3.72
C ASP A 129 -19.09 11.60 -3.07
N ASN A 130 -20.01 11.77 -2.11
CA ASN A 130 -20.18 13.00 -1.34
C ASN A 130 -19.41 13.00 0.00
N LYS A 131 -18.63 11.95 0.27
CA LYS A 131 -17.82 11.79 1.48
C LYS A 131 -16.34 11.93 1.16
N VAL A 132 -15.52 12.16 2.19
CA VAL A 132 -14.06 12.05 2.07
C VAL A 132 -13.68 10.57 2.09
N HIS A 133 -12.84 10.18 1.14
CA HIS A 133 -12.31 8.83 1.01
C HIS A 133 -10.78 8.86 1.04
N SER A 134 -10.15 7.69 1.11
CA SER A 134 -8.70 7.57 0.89
C SER A 134 -8.37 6.21 0.29
N VAL A 135 -7.18 6.06 -0.25
CA VAL A 135 -6.67 4.82 -0.85
C VAL A 135 -5.35 4.51 -0.17
N LYS A 136 -5.31 3.41 0.58
CA LYS A 136 -4.09 2.96 1.27
C LYS A 136 -3.80 1.49 0.97
N ALA A 137 -2.52 1.19 0.84
CA ALA A 137 -2.05 -0.18 0.70
C ALA A 137 -2.32 -0.98 1.99
N VAL A 138 -2.74 -2.24 1.84
CA VAL A 138 -3.02 -3.17 2.95
C VAL A 138 -2.33 -4.52 2.75
N GLY A 139 -2.50 -5.45 3.69
CA GLY A 139 -1.93 -6.80 3.59
C GLY A 139 -0.41 -6.78 3.52
N ALA A 140 0.16 -7.61 2.63
CA ALA A 140 1.61 -7.75 2.47
C ALA A 140 2.31 -6.48 1.97
N ILE A 141 1.55 -5.51 1.41
CA ILE A 141 2.07 -4.25 0.89
C ILE A 141 1.70 -3.05 1.77
N ALA A 142 1.23 -3.27 3.00
CA ALA A 142 0.84 -2.19 3.91
C ALA A 142 1.94 -1.12 4.03
N GLY A 143 1.53 0.15 3.93
CA GLY A 143 2.43 1.31 4.02
C GLY A 143 3.21 1.63 2.73
N LYS A 144 3.08 0.86 1.64
CA LYS A 144 3.72 1.18 0.35
C LYS A 144 3.16 2.45 -0.31
N PHE A 145 1.87 2.73 -0.10
CA PHE A 145 1.25 3.98 -0.52
C PHE A 145 0.05 4.36 0.36
N ASN A 146 -0.24 5.65 0.38
CA ASN A 146 -1.40 6.26 1.00
C ASN A 146 -1.71 7.58 0.28
N SER A 147 -2.96 7.77 -0.17
CA SER A 147 -3.39 9.00 -0.83
C SER A 147 -3.59 10.17 0.12
N MET A 148 -3.72 9.92 1.42
CA MET A 148 -4.42 10.77 2.37
C MET A 148 -5.86 11.04 1.90
N ASP A 149 -6.47 12.12 2.36
CA ASP A 149 -7.83 12.51 2.02
C ASP A 149 -7.97 12.80 0.51
N ILE A 150 -8.91 12.09 -0.11
CA ILE A 150 -9.46 12.40 -1.43
C ILE A 150 -10.85 12.97 -1.17
N THR A 151 -10.96 14.30 -1.16
CA THR A 151 -12.24 15.00 -0.96
C THR A 151 -13.20 14.77 -2.15
N PRO A 152 -14.51 15.02 -2.00
CA PRO A 152 -15.46 14.92 -3.11
C PRO A 152 -14.97 15.67 -4.35
N THR A 153 -15.09 15.05 -5.52
CA THR A 153 -14.59 15.51 -6.85
C THR A 153 -13.07 15.53 -7.03
N ALA A 154 -12.29 15.31 -5.97
CA ALA A 154 -10.84 15.22 -6.08
C ALA A 154 -10.39 13.87 -6.66
N GLN A 155 -9.13 13.84 -7.08
CA GLN A 155 -8.50 12.65 -7.62
C GLN A 155 -7.09 12.47 -7.08
N TRP A 156 -6.65 11.22 -7.02
CA TRP A 156 -5.30 10.84 -6.65
C TRP A 156 -4.80 9.76 -7.59
N GLY A 157 -3.49 9.69 -7.86
CA GLY A 157 -2.96 8.64 -8.72
C GLY A 157 -1.62 8.10 -8.28
N TYR A 158 -1.38 6.85 -8.66
CA TYR A 158 -0.24 6.06 -8.23
C TYR A 158 0.34 5.22 -9.38
N ASP A 159 1.66 5.15 -9.42
CA ASP A 159 2.42 4.35 -10.37
C ASP A 159 2.89 3.07 -9.69
N PHE A 160 2.47 1.91 -10.19
CA PHE A 160 2.87 0.61 -9.64
C PHE A 160 4.24 0.11 -10.14
N GLY A 161 4.89 0.89 -11.01
CA GLY A 161 6.21 0.58 -11.56
C GLY A 161 6.21 -0.58 -12.56
N GLU A 162 7.42 -1.04 -12.90
CA GLU A 162 7.66 -2.03 -13.97
C GLU A 162 7.56 -3.50 -13.51
N ASN A 163 7.45 -3.72 -12.20
CA ASN A 163 7.43 -5.08 -11.64
C ASN A 163 6.01 -5.63 -11.62
N GLU A 164 5.87 -6.90 -12.01
CA GLU A 164 4.62 -7.61 -11.83
C GLU A 164 4.30 -7.82 -10.35
N GLY A 165 3.02 -7.86 -10.01
CA GLY A 165 2.58 -7.99 -8.63
C GLY A 165 1.08 -7.89 -8.44
N THR A 166 0.63 -8.24 -7.26
CA THR A 166 -0.75 -8.02 -6.79
C THR A 166 -0.71 -7.03 -5.65
N PHE A 167 -1.49 -5.96 -5.76
CA PHE A 167 -1.48 -4.83 -4.85
C PHE A 167 -2.87 -4.63 -4.26
N GLU A 168 -3.03 -5.08 -3.02
CA GLU A 168 -4.26 -4.95 -2.26
C GLU A 168 -4.34 -3.57 -1.59
N TYR A 169 -5.50 -2.94 -1.67
CA TYR A 169 -5.76 -1.66 -1.04
C TYR A 169 -7.16 -1.61 -0.44
N ALA A 170 -7.37 -0.66 0.45
CA ALA A 170 -8.66 -0.40 1.08
C ALA A 170 -8.90 1.09 1.22
N ASP A 171 -10.16 1.45 1.48
CA ASP A 171 -10.48 2.79 1.95
C ASP A 171 -9.94 3.00 3.37
N GLY A 172 -9.28 4.13 3.61
CA GLY A 172 -8.64 4.40 4.91
C GLY A 172 -9.61 4.67 6.05
N TYR A 173 -10.88 4.99 5.77
CA TYR A 173 -11.94 5.17 6.77
C TYR A 173 -12.84 3.94 6.90
N ASN A 174 -12.89 3.07 5.88
CA ASN A 174 -13.62 1.80 5.93
C ASN A 174 -12.80 0.65 5.29
N LEU A 175 -12.11 -0.12 6.14
CA LEU A 175 -11.25 -1.21 5.69
C LEU A 175 -12.00 -2.40 5.04
N ASN A 176 -13.33 -2.46 5.13
CA ASN A 176 -14.12 -3.47 4.43
C ASN A 176 -14.35 -3.12 2.95
N VAL A 177 -14.12 -1.86 2.57
CA VAL A 177 -14.16 -1.41 1.17
C VAL A 177 -12.77 -1.64 0.59
N THR A 178 -12.62 -2.68 -0.22
CA THR A 178 -11.33 -3.14 -0.74
C THR A 178 -11.27 -3.12 -2.25
N GLY A 179 -10.05 -3.06 -2.77
CA GLY A 179 -9.77 -3.33 -4.16
C GLY A 179 -8.40 -3.94 -4.36
N VAL A 180 -8.15 -4.39 -5.59
CA VAL A 180 -6.89 -5.03 -5.95
C VAL A 180 -6.44 -4.61 -7.35
N ILE A 181 -5.18 -4.21 -7.46
CA ILE A 181 -4.51 -3.99 -8.75
C ILE A 181 -3.60 -5.17 -9.03
N ILE A 182 -3.73 -5.77 -10.20
CA ILE A 182 -2.86 -6.85 -10.67
C ILE A 182 -2.01 -6.28 -11.81
N VAL A 183 -0.71 -6.13 -11.57
CA VAL A 183 0.25 -5.74 -12.60
C VAL A 183 0.84 -6.99 -13.20
N LYS A 184 0.57 -7.24 -14.49
CA LYS A 184 1.01 -8.46 -15.18
C LYS A 184 1.14 -8.24 -16.69
N LYS A 185 2.15 -8.82 -17.33
CA LYS A 185 2.32 -8.84 -18.79
C LYS A 185 1.38 -9.89 -19.44
N GLY A 186 0.77 -9.56 -20.58
CA GLY A 186 -0.06 -10.48 -21.38
C GLY A 186 -0.88 -9.79 -22.48
N GLU A 187 -1.31 -10.57 -23.48
CA GLU A 187 -2.05 -10.14 -24.68
C GLU A 187 -3.58 -10.21 -24.52
N SER A 188 -4.26 -9.36 -25.31
CA SER A 188 -5.70 -9.34 -25.56
C SER A 188 -6.22 -10.60 -26.28
N PHE A 189 -7.48 -10.98 -26.03
CA PHE A 189 -8.24 -11.75 -27.01
C PHE A 189 -9.49 -10.96 -27.41
N TYR A 190 -9.45 -10.31 -28.58
CA TYR A 190 -10.66 -10.09 -29.35
C TYR A 190 -10.46 -10.73 -30.72
N GLY A 191 -11.16 -11.83 -30.96
CA GLY A 191 -11.30 -12.46 -32.27
C GLY A 191 -10.22 -13.44 -32.69
N MET A 192 -10.31 -14.69 -32.24
CA MET A 192 -10.10 -15.82 -33.16
C MET A 192 -10.92 -17.00 -32.68
N GLY A 193 -11.82 -17.48 -33.53
CA GLY A 193 -12.36 -18.82 -33.37
C GLY A 193 -11.20 -19.81 -33.31
N THR A 194 -11.29 -20.77 -32.38
CA THR A 194 -10.38 -21.92 -32.17
C THR A 194 -8.89 -21.59 -31.91
N PRO A 195 -8.31 -22.11 -30.81
CA PRO A 195 -6.94 -21.77 -30.42
C PRO A 195 -5.93 -22.42 -31.36
N THR A 196 -5.08 -21.61 -32.00
CA THR A 196 -3.86 -22.10 -32.63
C THR A 196 -2.66 -21.65 -31.80
N THR A 197 -1.89 -22.63 -31.34
CA THR A 197 -0.67 -22.55 -30.56
C THR A 197 0.29 -21.47 -31.07
N TYR A 198 0.65 -20.49 -30.25
CA TYR A 198 1.81 -19.63 -30.52
C TYR A 198 3.09 -20.44 -30.21
N MET A 199 3.76 -20.84 -31.28
CA MET A 199 5.16 -21.30 -31.23
C MET A 199 6.05 -20.11 -30.86
N THR A 200 6.87 -20.31 -29.83
CA THR A 200 7.96 -19.42 -29.42
C THR A 200 8.96 -19.28 -30.57
N SER A 201 9.13 -18.08 -31.13
CA SER A 201 10.23 -17.81 -32.04
C SER A 201 11.52 -17.57 -31.26
N ASN A 202 12.35 -18.61 -31.14
CA ASN A 202 13.79 -18.44 -30.90
C ASN A 202 14.47 -18.30 -32.27
N ALA A 203 14.82 -17.08 -32.64
CA ALA A 203 15.79 -16.83 -33.71
C ALA A 203 17.00 -16.11 -33.10
N THR A 204 18.09 -16.85 -32.98
CA THR A 204 19.45 -16.36 -32.75
C THR A 204 19.98 -15.69 -34.02
N TRP A 205 20.70 -14.57 -33.85
CA TRP A 205 21.43 -13.86 -34.90
C TRP A 205 22.72 -14.59 -35.29
#